data_AF-A0A533RQT0-F1
#
_entry.id   AF-A0A533RQT0-F1
#
_cell.length_a   1.000
_cell.length_b   1.000
_cell.length_c   1.000
_cell.angle_alpha   90.00
_cell.angle_beta   90.00
_cell.angle_gamma   90.00
#
_symmetry.space_group_name_H-M   'P 1'
#
loop_
_entity.id
_entity.type
_entity.pdbx_description
1 polymer ?
#
loop_
_entity_poly.entity_id
_entity_poly.type
_entity_poly.pdbx_seq_one_letter_code
_entity_poly.pdbx_strand_id
1 'polypeptide(L)' 'MLTRALAMDPRIEIVGSAKTGVEAIERARQLNPDVITLDIEMPELTGLEALPHIRKHTEARVVMLSSLDDPDTTYRALS' A
#
# COMPACT_ATOMS: atom_id res chain seq x y z
N MET A 1 -1.77 -7.11 11.54
CA MET A 1 -0.87 -6.61 12.61
C MET A 1 -0.53 -5.14 12.44
N LEU A 2 -0.13 -4.68 11.24
CA LEU A 2 0.23 -3.28 10.99
C LEU A 2 -0.86 -2.25 11.32
N THR A 3 -2.10 -2.48 10.89
CA THR A 3 -3.23 -1.57 11.15
C THR A 3 -3.45 -1.31 12.64
N ARG A 4 -3.25 -2.33 13.48
CA ARG A 4 -3.39 -2.21 14.94
C ARG A 4 -2.27 -1.38 15.56
N ALA A 5 -1.05 -1.52 15.06
CA ALA A 5 0.09 -0.73 15.54
C ALA A 5 -0.08 0.75 15.16
N LEU A 6 -0.53 1.03 13.93
CA LEU A 6 -0.79 2.40 13.48
C LEU A 6 -1.94 3.06 14.25
N ALA A 7 -3.01 2.32 14.54
CA ALA A 7 -4.16 2.82 15.30
C ALA A 7 -3.84 3.19 16.76
N MET A 8 -2.65 2.87 17.27
CA MET A 8 -2.23 3.29 18.62
C MET A 8 -1.75 4.75 18.66
N ASP A 9 -1.38 5.33 17.52
CA ASP A 9 -1.03 6.75 17.44
C ASP A 9 -2.28 7.57 17.10
N PRO A 10 -2.74 8.46 18.00
CA PRO A 10 -3.96 9.25 17.78
C PRO A 10 -3.84 10.25 16.63
N ARG A 11 -2.64 10.46 16.07
CA ARG A 11 -2.42 11.32 14.90
C ARG A 11 -2.67 10.60 13.58
N ILE A 12 -2.87 9.28 13.61
CA ILE A 12 -3.09 8.44 12.44
C ILE A 12 -4.54 7.96 12.46
N GLU A 13 -5.30 8.36 11.44
CA GLU A 13 -6.63 7.82 11.19
C GLU A 13 -6.54 6.71 10.14
N ILE A 14 -7.06 5.52 10.47
CA ILE A 14 -7.18 4.44 9.51
C ILE A 14 -8.50 4.59 8.75
N VAL A 15 -8.42 5.21 7.57
CA VAL A 15 -9.60 5.44 6.72
C VAL A 15 -10.03 4.19 5.93
N GLY A 16 -9.16 3.19 5.81
CA GLY A 16 -9.49 1.93 5.14
C GLY A 16 -8.38 0.88 5.18
N SER A 17 -8.72 -0.32 4.68
CA SER A 17 -7.79 -1.44 4.50
C SER A 17 -8.17 -2.22 3.25
N ALA A 18 -7.20 -2.82 2.58
CA ALA A 18 -7.40 -3.68 1.41
C ALA A 18 -6.69 -5.02 1.59
N LYS A 19 -7.24 -6.08 1.01
CA LYS A 19 -6.65 -7.43 1.03
C LYS A 19 -5.98 -7.85 -0.29
N THR A 20 -6.28 -7.15 -1.38
CA THR A 20 -5.73 -7.41 -2.72
C THR A 20 -5.35 -6.10 -3.39
N GLY A 21 -4.53 -6.16 -4.45
CA GLY A 21 -4.15 -4.97 -5.21
C GLY A 21 -5.34 -4.29 -5.91
N VAL A 22 -6.34 -5.07 -6.33
CA VAL A 22 -7.57 -4.54 -6.91
C VAL A 22 -8.35 -3.74 -5.88
N GLU A 23 -8.56 -4.28 -4.68
CA GLU A 23 -9.24 -3.56 -3.60
C GLU A 23 -8.46 -2.30 -3.22
N ALA A 24 -7.12 -2.35 -3.19
CA ALA A 24 -6.29 -1.19 -2.87
C ALA A 24 -6.50 -0.02 -3.85
N ILE A 25 -6.63 -0.31 -5.16
CA ILE A 25 -6.91 0.70 -6.19
C ILE A 25 -8.29 1.33 -5.95
N GLU A 26 -9.31 0.51 -5.71
CA GLU A 26 -10.68 1.01 -5.49
C GLU A 26 -10.77 1.88 -4.23
N ARG A 27 -10.15 1.42 -3.14
CA ARG A 27 -10.12 2.12 -1.86
C ARG A 27 -9.35 3.45 -1.95
N ALA A 28 -8.21 3.46 -2.62
CA ALA A 28 -7.43 4.69 -2.83
C ALA A 28 -8.28 5.78 -3.52
N ARG A 29 -9.05 5.38 -4.55
CA ARG A 29 -9.97 6.29 -5.27
C ARG A 29 -11.12 6.80 -4.40
N GLN A 30 -11.68 5.95 -3.54
CA GLN A 30 -12.87 6.27 -2.75
C GLN A 30 -12.55 7.08 -1.48
N LEU A 31 -11.44 6.77 -0.83
CA LEU A 31 -11.11 7.28 0.50
C LEU A 31 -10.16 8.48 0.47
N ASN A 32 -9.48 8.72 -0.67
CA ASN A 32 -8.52 9.80 -0.86
C ASN A 32 -7.57 10.01 0.34
N PRO A 33 -6.81 8.98 0.75
CA PRO A 33 -5.93 9.05 1.92
C PRO A 33 -4.71 9.97 1.66
N ASP A 34 -4.08 10.46 2.72
CA ASP A 34 -2.81 11.19 2.61
C ASP A 34 -1.61 10.25 2.38
N VAL A 35 -1.68 9.05 2.97
CA VAL A 35 -0.62 8.03 2.93
C VAL A 35 -1.24 6.65 2.74
N ILE A 36 -0.58 5.83 1.92
CA ILE A 36 -0.94 4.42 1.70
C ILE A 36 0.27 3.55 2.06
N THR A 37 0.06 2.56 2.90
CA THR A 37 1.01 1.45 3.07
C THR A 37 0.61 0.32 2.13
N LEU A 38 1.52 -0.14 1.28
CA LEU A 38 1.23 -1.13 0.24
C LEU A 38 2.22 -2.29 0.31
N ASP A 39 1.71 -3.51 0.54
CA ASP A 39 2.53 -4.72 0.50
C ASP A 39 2.91 -5.05 -0.95
N ILE A 40 4.16 -5.46 -1.17
CA ILE A 40 4.63 -5.89 -2.49
C ILE A 40 3.94 -7.20 -2.88
N GLU A 41 3.83 -8.13 -1.94
CA GLU A 41 3.22 -9.44 -2.17
C GLU A 41 1.74 -9.39 -1.79
N MET A 42 0.88 -9.47 -2.80
CA MET A 42 -0.57 -9.55 -2.60
C MET A 42 -1.20 -10.55 -3.58
N PRO A 43 -2.34 -11.17 -3.21
CA PRO A 43 -3.10 -11.99 -4.13
C PRO A 43 -3.60 -11.19 -5.34
N GLU A 44 -3.73 -11.87 -6.48
CA GLU A 44 -4.29 -11.39 -7.77
C GLU A 44 -3.45 -10.32 -8.47
N LEU A 45 -3.19 -9.19 -7.80
CA LEU A 45 -2.43 -8.06 -8.31
C LEU A 45 -1.42 -7.64 -7.23
N THR A 46 -0.13 -7.70 -7.57
CA THR A 46 0.94 -7.33 -6.62
C THR A 46 0.91 -5.84 -6.30
N GLY A 47 1.54 -5.43 -5.20
CA GLY A 47 1.64 -4.01 -4.85
C GLY A 47 2.36 -3.18 -5.91
N LEU A 48 3.39 -3.74 -6.54
CA LEU A 48 4.12 -3.06 -7.61
C LEU A 48 3.26 -2.86 -8.86
N GLU A 49 2.44 -3.86 -9.20
CA GLU A 49 1.49 -3.73 -10.32
C GLU A 49 0.34 -2.78 -9.98
N ALA A 50 -0.12 -2.74 -8.72
CA ALA A 50 -1.19 -1.85 -8.27
C ALA A 50 -0.75 -0.37 -8.17
N LEU A 51 0.49 -0.11 -7.78
CA LEU A 51 1.05 1.23 -7.57
C LEU A 51 0.78 2.24 -8.70
N PRO A 52 1.05 1.95 -9.99
CA PRO A 52 0.77 2.89 -11.07
C PRO A 52 -0.73 3.17 -11.25
N HIS A 53 -1.61 2.24 -10.89
CA HIS A 53 -3.06 2.46 -10.90
C HIS A 53 -3.49 3.32 -9.71
N ILE A 54 -2.95 3.06 -8.52
CA ILE A 54 -3.21 3.87 -7.32
C ILE A 54 -2.82 5.33 -7.57
N ARG A 55 -1.60 5.58 -8.08
CA ARG A 55 -1.08 6.94 -8.37
C ARG A 55 -1.89 7.71 -9.41
N LYS A 56 -2.70 7.05 -10.24
CA LYS A 56 -3.61 7.72 -11.19
C LYS A 56 -4.88 8.25 -10.53
N HIS A 57 -5.22 7.78 -9.34
CA HIS A 57 -6.48 8.07 -8.68
C HIS A 57 -6.33 8.81 -7.35
N THR A 58 -5.10 9.03 -6.88
CA THR A 58 -4.81 9.77 -5.64
C THR A 58 -3.40 10.35 -5.66
N GLU A 59 -3.23 11.46 -4.95
CA GLU A 59 -1.92 12.09 -4.67
C GLU A 59 -1.25 11.52 -3.40
N ALA A 60 -1.84 10.48 -2.81
CA ALA A 60 -1.34 9.84 -1.60
C ALA A 60 0.13 9.42 -1.73
N ARG A 61 0.91 9.64 -0.68
CA ARG A 61 2.27 9.10 -0.60
C ARG A 61 2.21 7.61 -0.33
N VAL A 62 2.92 6.81 -1.13
CA VAL A 62 2.91 5.35 -0.97
C VAL A 62 4.20 4.88 -0.30
N VAL A 63 4.06 4.12 0.78
CA VAL A 63 5.14 3.41 1.48
C VAL A 63 5.02 1.93 1.14
N MET A 64 5.99 1.42 0.37
CA MET A 64 6.04 0.00 0.04
C MET A 64 6.52 -0.81 1.25
N LEU A 65 5.87 -1.93 1.50
CA LEU A 65 6.25 -2.91 2.51
C LEU A 65 6.80 -4.14 1.79
N SER A 66 8.03 -4.51 2.13
CA SER A 66 8.65 -5.77 1.70
C SER A 66 8.82 -6.66 2.92
N SER A 67 8.55 -7.95 2.81
CA SER A 67 9.13 -8.92 3.73
C SER A 67 10.64 -8.90 3.52
N LEU A 68 11.40 -8.84 4.61
CA LEU A 68 12.86 -8.64 4.60
C LEU A 68 13.66 -9.87 4.10
N ASP A 69 12.97 -10.87 3.54
CA ASP A 69 13.53 -12.18 3.22
C ASP A 69 13.74 -12.43 1.71
N ASP A 70 13.50 -11.44 0.84
CA ASP A 70 13.82 -11.55 -0.60
C ASP A 70 14.77 -10.43 -1.11
N PRO A 71 16.07 -10.73 -1.28
CA PRO A 71 17.06 -9.79 -1.83
C PRO A 71 16.71 -9.24 -3.22
N ASP A 72 15.95 -9.97 -4.03
CA ASP A 72 15.64 -9.61 -5.42
C ASP A 72 14.64 -8.43 -5.49
N THR A 73 13.69 -8.41 -4.55
CA THR A 73 12.69 -7.35 -4.41
C THR A 73 13.30 -5.95 -4.12
N THR A 74 14.45 -5.89 -3.44
CA THR A 74 15.15 -4.60 -3.18
C THR A 74 15.71 -3.98 -4.45
N TYR A 75 16.19 -4.80 -5.39
CA TYR A 75 16.81 -4.31 -6.63
C TYR A 75 15.80 -3.69 -7.60
N ARG A 76 14.57 -4.22 -7.65
CA ARG A 76 13.50 -3.73 -8.54
C ARG A 76 12.85 -2.44 -8.07
N ALA A 77 13.02 -2.05 -6.81
CA ALA A 77 12.51 -0.79 -6.26
C ALA A 77 13.41 0.43 -6.54
N LEU A 78 14.66 0.19 -6.94
CA LEU A 78 15.67 1.23 -7.23
C LEU A 78 15.92 1.43 -8.74
N SER A 79 15.23 0.68 -9.59
CA SER A 79 15.29 0.77 -11.06
C SER A 79 14.00 1.38 -11.62
#